data_AF-A0A3D3AIJ2-F1
#
_entry.id   AF-A0A3D3AIJ2-F1
#
_cell.length_a   1.000
_cell.length_b   1.000
_cell.length_c   1.000
_cell.angle_alpha   90.00
_cell.angle_beta   90.00
_cell.angle_gamma   90.00
#
_symmetry.space_group_name_H-M   'P 1'
#
loop_
_entity.id
_entity.type
_entity.pdbx_description
1 polymer ?
#
loop_
_entity_poly.entity_id
_entity_poly.type
_entity_poly.pdbx_seq_one_letter_code
_entity_poly.pdbx_strand_id
1 'polypeptide(L)'
;MSYHKSICVIFQLIVLDNGQLKNENRCNLMKIIPNPIFNEIKSLQALSEIYDELEEKITVFKKKGAIECIAGCGQCCETSHENIETTLLEMLPAALYFWKNNQAEALLEKLNRSEKDDCCVLYQPVDPENGKGFCTLYEYRGLVCRLFGFSARVSKDRKTVFQPCMKIKQNLSYLKEKINILIQAGLTVPVFSNYGQQVSSLDPVLSSKVYGINEALKKALEWVGLRLSFALQKPEEEDKNKRPPIVPSGKIA
;
A
#
# COMPACT_ATOMS: atom_id res chain seq x y z
N MET A 1 38.62 -14.20 6.42
CA MET A 1 38.09 -15.22 7.37
C MET A 1 36.76 -14.69 7.90
N SER A 2 35.67 -14.86 7.17
CA SER A 2 34.84 -16.07 7.05
C SER A 2 33.91 -16.27 8.25
N TYR A 3 32.76 -15.60 8.22
CA TYR A 3 31.51 -16.08 8.84
C TYR A 3 30.39 -15.98 7.79
N HIS A 4 30.55 -16.78 6.74
CA HIS A 4 29.50 -17.21 5.82
C HIS A 4 29.25 -18.69 6.11
N LYS A 5 27.98 -19.12 6.03
CA LYS A 5 27.46 -20.50 6.17
C LYS A 5 27.01 -20.88 7.58
N SER A 6 25.73 -20.63 7.85
CA SER A 6 24.74 -21.62 8.30
C SER A 6 23.43 -20.88 8.58
N ILE A 7 22.44 -21.09 7.70
CA ILE A 7 20.96 -20.88 7.78
C ILE A 7 20.47 -20.74 6.31
N CYS A 8 20.97 -21.63 5.47
CA CYS A 8 20.41 -21.96 4.16
C CYS A 8 20.19 -23.47 4.26
N VAL A 9 19.04 -23.96 3.80
CA VAL A 9 18.49 -25.31 4.05
C VAL A 9 17.71 -25.41 5.36
N ILE A 10 16.42 -25.05 5.31
CA ILE A 10 15.24 -25.77 5.83
C ILE A 10 14.07 -24.81 5.58
N PHE A 11 13.50 -24.82 4.37
CA PHE A 11 12.10 -24.45 4.08
C PHE A 11 11.77 -24.86 2.64
N GLN A 12 12.02 -26.13 2.35
CA GLN A 12 11.57 -26.80 1.14
C GLN A 12 11.20 -28.21 1.57
N LEU A 13 9.91 -28.55 1.38
CA LEU A 13 9.17 -29.79 1.69
C LEU A 13 8.05 -29.55 2.72
N ILE A 14 6.86 -30.08 2.40
CA ILE A 14 5.53 -29.96 3.06
C ILE A 14 4.72 -28.78 2.45
N VAL A 15 3.73 -28.91 1.55
CA VAL A 15 2.80 -29.97 1.15
C VAL A 15 2.38 -29.77 -0.32
N LEU A 16 2.49 -30.82 -1.14
CA LEU A 16 1.59 -31.05 -2.28
C LEU A 16 0.51 -31.99 -1.76
N ASP A 17 -0.71 -31.49 -1.55
CA ASP A 17 -1.93 -32.30 -1.68
C ASP A 17 -3.19 -31.43 -1.61
N ASN A 18 -4.09 -31.68 -2.57
CA ASN A 18 -5.51 -31.29 -2.59
C ASN A 18 -5.86 -29.80 -2.82
N GLY A 19 -5.84 -29.39 -4.09
CA GLY A 19 -7.08 -29.07 -4.83
C GLY A 19 -8.04 -27.99 -4.29
N GLN A 20 -7.62 -27.10 -3.40
CA GLN A 20 -8.37 -25.90 -3.04
C GLN A 20 -7.42 -24.70 -2.98
N LEU A 21 -7.59 -23.78 -3.93
CA LEU A 21 -7.01 -22.44 -3.89
C LEU A 21 -7.56 -21.72 -2.65
N LYS A 22 -6.89 -21.87 -1.50
CA LYS A 22 -7.15 -21.06 -0.32
C LYS A 22 -6.74 -19.63 -0.66
N ASN A 23 -7.65 -18.69 -0.41
CA ASN A 23 -7.47 -17.24 -0.51
C ASN A 23 -6.37 -16.78 0.47
N GLU A 24 -5.11 -16.96 0.12
CA GLU A 24 -3.96 -16.41 0.85
C GLU A 24 -3.65 -14.95 0.46
N ASN A 25 -4.35 -14.42 -0.56
CA ASN A 25 -4.16 -13.07 -1.10
C ASN A 25 -4.99 -11.97 -0.43
N ARG A 26 -5.47 -12.16 0.80
CA ARG A 26 -6.09 -11.04 1.55
C ARG A 26 -4.99 -10.04 1.89
N CYS A 27 -5.26 -8.75 1.70
CA CYS A 27 -4.39 -7.67 2.17
C CYS A 27 -4.44 -7.69 3.70
N ASN A 28 -3.73 -8.62 4.32
CA ASN A 28 -3.81 -8.83 5.76
C ASN A 28 -2.87 -7.84 6.42
N LEU A 29 -3.27 -6.57 6.38
CA LEU A 29 -2.62 -5.44 7.04
C LEU A 29 -2.30 -5.74 8.51
N MET A 30 -3.14 -6.53 9.17
CA MET A 30 -2.93 -6.99 10.55
C MET A 30 -1.77 -7.98 10.73
N LYS A 31 -1.25 -8.63 9.67
CA LYS A 31 -0.03 -9.46 9.74
C LYS A 31 1.25 -8.64 9.52
N ILE A 32 1.16 -7.38 9.08
CA ILE A 32 2.33 -6.60 8.67
C ILE A 32 3.19 -6.24 9.88
N ILE A 33 2.63 -5.85 11.02
CA ILE A 33 3.42 -5.70 12.25
C ILE A 33 2.55 -6.08 13.44
N PRO A 34 2.86 -7.14 14.21
CA PRO A 34 2.28 -7.32 15.53
C PRO A 34 2.94 -6.31 16.49
N ASN A 35 2.73 -5.02 16.23
CA ASN A 35 3.12 -3.95 17.13
C ASN A 35 1.83 -3.30 17.64
N PRO A 36 1.58 -3.32 18.96
CA PRO A 36 0.33 -2.83 19.55
C PRO A 36 -0.02 -1.40 19.11
N ILE A 37 0.97 -0.57 18.80
CA ILE A 37 0.78 0.84 18.42
C ILE A 37 -0.03 1.02 17.14
N PHE A 38 0.18 0.14 16.14
CA PHE A 38 -0.49 0.28 14.85
C PHE A 38 -1.80 -0.51 14.78
N ASN A 39 -1.94 -1.52 15.66
CA ASN A 39 -3.19 -2.27 15.80
C ASN A 39 -4.33 -1.40 16.36
N GLU A 40 -4.02 -0.30 17.04
CA GLU A 40 -5.02 0.61 17.61
C GLU A 40 -5.51 1.68 16.60
N ILE A 41 -4.88 1.78 15.42
CA ILE A 41 -5.28 2.76 14.40
C ILE A 41 -6.51 2.23 13.66
N LYS A 42 -7.69 2.61 14.14
CA LYS A 42 -8.99 2.22 13.56
C LYS A 42 -9.10 2.55 12.08
N SER A 43 -8.55 3.68 11.64
CA SER A 43 -8.58 4.10 10.23
C SER A 43 -7.78 3.16 9.32
N LEU A 44 -6.70 2.54 9.81
CA LEU A 44 -5.95 1.53 9.05
C LEU A 44 -6.71 0.22 8.90
N GLN A 45 -7.41 -0.21 9.95
CA GLN A 45 -8.26 -1.40 9.90
C GLN A 45 -9.40 -1.21 8.91
N ALA A 46 -10.10 -0.08 9.01
CA ALA A 46 -11.19 0.27 8.09
C ALA A 46 -10.69 0.42 6.64
N LEU A 47 -9.49 0.97 6.43
CA LEU A 47 -8.87 1.02 5.09
C LEU A 47 -8.64 -0.39 4.53
N SER A 48 -8.15 -1.31 5.35
CA SER A 48 -7.96 -2.72 4.98
C SER A 48 -9.27 -3.36 4.54
N GLU A 49 -10.36 -3.13 5.28
CA GLU A 49 -11.68 -3.67 4.97
C GLU A 49 -12.22 -3.14 3.64
N ILE A 50 -12.08 -1.83 3.39
CA ILE A 50 -12.45 -1.21 2.11
C ILE A 50 -11.66 -1.84 0.96
N TYR A 51 -10.36 -2.07 1.15
CA TYR A 51 -9.51 -2.67 0.11
C TYR A 51 -9.83 -4.14 -0.13
N ASP A 52 -10.12 -4.93 0.90
CA ASP A 52 -10.56 -6.32 0.75
C ASP A 52 -11.88 -6.40 -0.03
N GLU A 53 -12.87 -5.56 0.33
CA GLU A 53 -14.14 -5.46 -0.42
C GLU A 53 -13.90 -5.03 -1.88
N LEU A 54 -12.99 -4.08 -2.09
CA LEU A 54 -12.66 -3.59 -3.42
C LEU A 54 -12.03 -4.67 -4.29
N GLU A 55 -11.07 -5.44 -3.79
CA GLU A 55 -10.41 -6.51 -4.54
C GLU A 55 -11.41 -7.63 -4.90
N GLU A 56 -12.36 -7.93 -4.02
CA GLU A 56 -13.47 -8.85 -4.34
C GLU A 56 -14.31 -8.32 -5.50
N LYS A 57 -14.73 -7.04 -5.45
CA LYS A 57 -15.50 -6.42 -6.52
C LYS A 57 -14.72 -6.35 -7.83
N ILE A 58 -13.44 -6.02 -7.80
CA ILE A 58 -12.57 -6.02 -8.99
C ILE A 58 -12.50 -7.43 -9.57
N THR A 59 -12.33 -8.46 -8.74
CA THR A 59 -12.25 -9.85 -9.17
C THR A 59 -13.54 -10.28 -9.87
N VAL A 60 -14.70 -9.99 -9.27
CA VAL A 60 -16.01 -10.28 -9.86
C VAL A 60 -16.20 -9.51 -11.17
N PHE A 61 -15.83 -8.23 -11.20
CA PHE A 61 -15.93 -7.38 -12.39
C PHE A 61 -15.05 -7.90 -13.53
N LYS A 62 -13.77 -8.20 -13.27
CA LYS A 62 -12.85 -8.79 -14.24
C LYS A 62 -13.40 -10.09 -14.84
N LYS A 63 -13.91 -10.98 -13.99
CA LYS A 63 -14.49 -12.26 -14.41
C LYS A 63 -15.72 -12.08 -15.30
N LYS A 64 -16.68 -11.24 -14.88
CA LYS A 64 -17.92 -10.99 -15.65
C LYS A 64 -17.67 -10.19 -16.92
N GLY A 65 -16.72 -9.26 -16.89
CA GLY A 65 -16.34 -8.44 -18.05
C GLY A 65 -15.46 -9.18 -19.06
N ALA A 66 -14.84 -10.30 -18.66
CA ALA A 66 -13.74 -10.95 -19.37
C ALA A 66 -12.60 -9.94 -19.67
N ILE A 67 -12.16 -9.22 -18.64
CA ILE A 67 -11.10 -8.21 -18.72
C ILE A 67 -10.00 -8.52 -17.71
N GLU A 68 -8.75 -8.47 -18.16
CA GLU A 68 -7.59 -8.60 -17.28
C GLU A 68 -6.52 -7.56 -17.59
N CYS A 69 -5.62 -7.35 -16.62
CA CYS A 69 -4.40 -6.58 -16.86
C CYS A 69 -3.46 -7.45 -17.70
N ILE A 70 -2.73 -6.84 -18.62
CA ILE A 70 -1.69 -7.53 -19.37
C ILE A 70 -0.58 -7.92 -18.38
N ALA A 71 -0.21 -9.20 -18.35
CA ALA A 71 0.84 -9.70 -17.48
C ALA A 71 2.17 -8.96 -17.77
N GLY A 72 2.84 -8.49 -16.72
CA GLY A 72 4.10 -7.75 -16.83
C GLY A 72 3.96 -6.31 -17.37
N CYS A 73 2.75 -5.76 -17.42
CA CYS A 73 2.53 -4.36 -17.79
C CYS A 73 2.86 -3.41 -16.63
N GLY A 74 3.77 -2.47 -16.87
CA GLY A 74 4.20 -1.45 -15.91
C GLY A 74 3.79 -0.03 -16.30
N GLN A 75 3.12 0.14 -17.43
CA GLN A 75 2.93 1.45 -18.06
C GLN A 75 2.16 2.47 -17.21
N CYS A 76 1.30 2.03 -16.29
CA CYS A 76 0.65 2.96 -15.37
C CYS A 76 1.63 3.67 -14.42
N CYS A 77 2.84 3.14 -14.25
CA CYS A 77 3.90 3.68 -13.42
C CYS A 77 5.00 4.42 -14.20
N GLU A 78 4.91 4.49 -15.53
CA GLU A 78 5.86 5.24 -16.39
C GLU A 78 5.58 6.74 -16.44
N THR A 79 4.44 7.16 -15.88
CA THR A 79 4.17 8.57 -15.63
C THR A 79 4.99 9.08 -14.45
N SER A 80 5.24 10.39 -14.43
CA SER A 80 5.82 11.05 -13.25
C SER A 80 4.99 10.70 -12.01
N HIS A 81 5.69 10.45 -10.90
CA HIS A 81 5.07 10.12 -9.61
C HIS A 81 4.11 11.21 -9.11
N GLU A 82 4.28 12.46 -9.56
CA GLU A 82 3.39 13.59 -9.25
C GLU A 82 1.99 13.41 -9.87
N ASN A 83 1.89 12.66 -10.98
CA ASN A 83 0.59 12.37 -11.62
C ASN A 83 -0.16 11.22 -10.96
N ILE A 84 0.44 10.59 -9.94
CA ILE A 84 -0.18 9.51 -9.17
C ILE A 84 -0.46 10.05 -7.79
N GLU A 85 -1.65 10.61 -7.62
CA GLU A 85 -2.04 11.24 -6.36
C GLU A 85 -2.60 10.23 -5.36
N THR A 86 -2.15 10.32 -4.11
CA THR A 86 -2.65 9.50 -3.01
C THR A 86 -2.51 10.25 -1.68
N THR A 87 -3.23 9.78 -0.66
CA THR A 87 -3.15 10.34 0.69
C THR A 87 -2.06 9.65 1.52
N LEU A 88 -1.70 10.28 2.65
CA LEU A 88 -0.78 9.68 3.61
C LEU A 88 -1.38 8.38 4.18
N LEU A 89 -2.67 8.38 4.53
CA LEU A 89 -3.38 7.20 5.05
C LEU A 89 -3.20 5.97 4.15
N GLU A 90 -3.35 6.15 2.84
CA GLU A 90 -3.25 5.05 1.87
C GLU A 90 -1.84 4.47 1.73
N MET A 91 -0.80 5.25 2.04
CA MET A 91 0.60 4.80 1.98
C MET A 91 1.12 4.24 3.31
N LEU A 92 0.37 4.36 4.41
CA LEU A 92 0.75 3.75 5.69
C LEU A 92 0.93 2.23 5.61
N PRO A 93 0.06 1.44 4.92
CA PRO A 93 0.33 0.03 4.61
C PRO A 93 1.74 -0.25 4.10
N ALA A 94 2.17 0.48 3.07
CA ALA A 94 3.47 0.33 2.45
C ALA A 94 4.60 0.74 3.42
N ALA A 95 4.43 1.86 4.12
CA ALA A 95 5.41 2.32 5.10
C ALA A 95 5.64 1.30 6.23
N LEU A 96 4.56 0.72 6.77
CA LEU A 96 4.64 -0.33 7.80
C LEU A 96 5.37 -1.56 7.27
N TYR A 97 5.10 -1.97 6.03
CA TYR A 97 5.83 -3.08 5.40
C TYR A 97 7.33 -2.80 5.34
N PHE A 98 7.76 -1.62 4.88
CA PHE A 98 9.19 -1.32 4.78
C PHE A 98 9.89 -1.23 6.13
N TRP A 99 9.22 -0.68 7.15
CA TRP A 99 9.74 -0.67 8.52
C TRP A 99 9.89 -2.09 9.07
N LYS A 100 8.89 -2.96 8.88
CA LYS A 100 8.95 -4.36 9.29
C LYS A 100 10.13 -5.11 8.68
N ASN A 101 10.45 -4.81 7.43
CA ASN A 101 11.48 -5.49 6.66
C ASN A 101 12.87 -4.84 6.77
N ASN A 102 13.06 -3.82 7.64
CA ASN A 102 14.31 -3.05 7.76
C ASN A 102 14.76 -2.41 6.43
N GLN A 103 13.80 -1.96 5.63
CA GLN A 103 14.02 -1.35 4.31
C GLN A 103 13.59 0.13 4.28
N ALA A 104 13.05 0.66 5.37
CA ALA A 104 12.47 2.00 5.43
C ALA A 104 13.52 3.10 5.22
N GLU A 105 14.69 3.00 5.86
CA GLU A 105 15.75 4.01 5.80
C GLU A 105 16.34 4.10 4.40
N ALA A 106 16.67 2.95 3.79
CA ALA A 106 17.17 2.91 2.41
C ALA A 106 16.15 3.48 1.41
N LEU A 107 14.86 3.19 1.62
CA LEU A 107 13.79 3.74 0.78
C LEU A 107 13.62 5.25 0.98
N LEU A 108 13.74 5.76 2.22
CA LEU A 108 13.73 7.20 2.50
C LEU A 108 14.88 7.92 1.81
N GLU A 109 16.08 7.35 1.79
CA GLU A 109 17.21 7.91 1.03
C GLU A 109 16.90 7.96 -0.47
N LYS A 110 16.30 6.90 -1.04
CA LYS A 110 15.88 6.88 -2.44
C LYS A 110 14.83 7.96 -2.73
N LEU A 111 13.84 8.11 -1.86
CA LEU A 111 12.79 9.12 -1.97
C LEU A 111 13.33 10.54 -1.87
N ASN A 112 14.33 10.79 -1.04
CA ASN A 112 14.98 12.10 -0.91
C ASN A 112 15.78 12.51 -2.15
N ARG A 113 16.17 11.54 -2.98
CA ARG A 113 16.88 11.77 -4.24
C ARG A 113 15.94 11.82 -5.46
N SER A 114 14.65 11.55 -5.27
CA SER A 114 13.66 11.56 -6.35
C SER A 114 13.40 12.99 -6.81
N GLU A 115 13.43 13.19 -8.12
CA GLU A 115 13.07 14.45 -8.77
C GLU A 115 11.59 14.43 -9.21
N LYS A 116 11.09 15.56 -9.71
CA LYS A 116 9.67 15.72 -10.08
C LYS A 116 9.26 14.86 -11.27
N ASP A 117 10.15 14.69 -12.23
CA ASP A 117 9.85 13.96 -13.47
C ASP A 117 10.10 12.44 -13.34
N ASP A 118 10.60 11.99 -12.19
CA ASP A 118 10.85 10.57 -11.95
C ASP A 118 9.56 9.76 -11.85
N CYS A 119 9.67 8.47 -12.16
CA CYS A 119 8.62 7.50 -11.90
C CYS A 119 8.47 7.22 -10.39
N CYS A 120 7.41 6.49 -10.03
CA CYS A 120 7.25 6.00 -8.66
C CYS A 120 8.46 5.16 -8.22
N VAL A 121 8.98 5.38 -7.01
CA VAL A 121 10.15 4.63 -6.50
C VAL A 121 9.93 3.13 -6.35
N LEU A 122 8.65 2.70 -6.32
CA LEU A 122 8.24 1.29 -6.25
C LEU A 122 8.16 0.64 -7.64
N TYR A 123 8.29 1.41 -8.71
CA TYR A 123 8.31 0.90 -10.07
C TYR A 123 9.64 0.23 -10.39
N GLN A 124 9.59 -1.01 -10.87
CA GLN A 124 10.72 -1.73 -11.43
C GLN A 124 10.53 -1.85 -12.95
N PRO A 125 11.28 -1.09 -13.76
CA PRO A 125 11.31 -1.30 -15.20
C PRO A 125 11.99 -2.63 -15.52
N VAL A 126 11.46 -3.34 -16.51
CA VAL A 126 12.07 -4.56 -17.07
C VAL A 126 12.45 -4.35 -18.54
N ASP A 127 11.53 -3.76 -19.31
CA ASP A 127 11.71 -3.45 -20.73
C ASP A 127 10.86 -2.19 -21.03
N PRO A 128 11.42 -0.99 -20.74
CA PRO A 128 10.71 0.29 -20.85
C PRO A 128 10.22 0.60 -22.25
N GLU A 129 10.98 0.21 -23.28
CA GLU A 129 10.61 0.48 -24.68
C GLU A 129 9.29 -0.19 -25.06
N ASN A 130 8.98 -1.33 -24.44
CA ASN A 130 7.75 -2.07 -24.67
C ASN A 130 6.70 -1.88 -23.56
N GLY A 131 6.92 -0.96 -22.61
CA GLY A 131 5.98 -0.70 -21.51
C GLY A 131 5.96 -1.79 -20.43
N LYS A 132 7.01 -2.61 -20.33
CA LYS A 132 7.07 -3.75 -19.40
C LYS A 132 7.77 -3.36 -18.11
N GLY A 133 7.11 -3.71 -17.01
CA GLY A 133 7.61 -3.52 -15.66
C GLY A 133 6.58 -3.95 -14.64
N PHE A 134 6.89 -3.76 -13.37
CA PHE A 134 5.98 -4.12 -12.29
C PHE A 134 6.18 -3.23 -11.07
N CYS A 135 5.16 -3.18 -10.21
CA CYS A 135 5.28 -2.60 -8.89
C CYS A 135 5.94 -3.63 -7.97
N THR A 136 7.03 -3.25 -7.31
CA THR A 136 7.74 -4.08 -6.32
C THR A 136 6.93 -4.35 -5.06
N LEU A 137 5.88 -3.55 -4.81
CA LEU A 137 4.99 -3.68 -3.66
C LEU A 137 3.51 -3.64 -4.07
N TYR A 138 3.09 -4.61 -4.89
CA TYR A 138 1.74 -4.64 -5.45
C TYR A 138 0.64 -4.82 -4.38
N GLU A 139 0.91 -5.58 -3.32
CA GLU A 139 -0.07 -5.90 -2.28
C GLU A 139 -0.54 -4.67 -1.49
N TYR A 140 0.37 -3.71 -1.23
CA TYR A 140 0.10 -2.51 -0.41
C TYR A 140 -0.06 -1.23 -1.23
N ARG A 141 -0.57 -1.37 -2.45
CA ARG A 141 -0.85 -0.25 -3.35
C ARG A 141 -2.02 0.60 -2.83
N GLY A 142 -1.94 1.92 -3.07
CA GLY A 142 -3.02 2.88 -2.76
C GLY A 142 -4.23 2.72 -3.68
N LEU A 143 -5.33 3.42 -3.39
CA LEU A 143 -6.61 3.26 -4.07
C LEU A 143 -6.51 3.53 -5.58
N VAL A 144 -5.78 4.60 -5.95
CA VAL A 144 -5.57 4.97 -7.36
C VAL A 144 -4.95 3.82 -8.15
N CYS A 145 -3.93 3.17 -7.59
CA CYS A 145 -3.24 2.04 -8.18
C CYS A 145 -4.10 0.75 -8.20
N ARG A 146 -5.08 0.61 -7.29
CA ARG A 146 -6.04 -0.51 -7.28
C ARG A 146 -7.06 -0.41 -8.40
N LEU A 147 -7.62 0.78 -8.56
CA LEU A 147 -8.73 1.05 -9.47
C LEU A 147 -8.30 1.29 -10.91
N PHE A 148 -7.03 1.59 -11.16
CA PHE A 148 -6.54 1.94 -12.49
C PHE A 148 -6.85 0.84 -13.52
N GLY A 149 -7.63 1.19 -14.54
CA GLY A 149 -8.01 0.29 -15.64
C GLY A 149 -9.19 -0.64 -15.37
N PHE A 150 -9.70 -0.70 -14.14
CA PHE A 150 -10.84 -1.55 -13.74
C PHE A 150 -11.99 -0.77 -13.10
N SER A 151 -11.95 0.56 -13.13
CA SER A 151 -12.98 1.40 -12.53
C SER A 151 -13.88 2.09 -13.56
N ALA A 152 -14.98 2.63 -13.04
CA ALA A 152 -15.85 3.55 -13.76
C ALA A 152 -15.85 4.93 -13.12
N ARG A 153 -16.26 5.93 -13.91
CA ARG A 153 -16.56 7.29 -13.45
C ARG A 153 -18.03 7.58 -13.61
N VAL A 154 -18.56 8.46 -12.78
CA VAL A 154 -19.92 9.01 -12.96
C VAL A 154 -19.84 10.18 -13.94
N SER A 155 -20.63 10.15 -15.01
CA SER A 155 -20.76 11.28 -15.95
C SER A 155 -21.63 12.39 -15.37
N LYS A 156 -21.63 13.57 -16.01
CA LYS A 156 -22.52 14.68 -15.64
C LYS A 156 -24.00 14.28 -15.68
N ASP A 157 -24.37 13.34 -16.55
CA ASP A 157 -25.71 12.79 -16.68
C ASP A 157 -26.02 11.68 -15.66
N ARG A 158 -25.21 11.55 -14.59
CA ARG A 158 -25.29 10.51 -13.55
C ARG A 158 -25.18 9.08 -14.08
N LYS A 159 -24.59 8.88 -15.26
CA LYS A 159 -24.34 7.55 -15.83
C LYS A 159 -22.97 7.04 -15.43
N THR A 160 -22.90 5.78 -15.01
CA THR A 160 -21.63 5.11 -14.73
C THR A 160 -20.97 4.67 -16.04
N VAL A 161 -19.77 5.18 -16.32
CA VAL A 161 -19.03 4.93 -17.56
C VAL A 161 -17.68 4.31 -17.26
N PHE A 162 -17.46 3.10 -17.80
CA PHE A 162 -16.20 2.36 -17.64
C PHE A 162 -14.99 3.12 -18.24
N GLN A 163 -13.86 3.10 -17.53
CA GLN A 163 -12.60 3.72 -17.92
C GLN A 163 -11.48 2.66 -17.98
N PRO A 164 -11.28 1.99 -19.14
CA PRO A 164 -10.15 1.09 -19.31
C PRO A 164 -8.82 1.86 -19.37
N CYS A 165 -7.72 1.21 -18.99
CA CYS A 165 -6.39 1.77 -19.23
C CYS A 165 -6.08 1.81 -20.73
N MET A 166 -5.10 2.62 -21.12
CA MET A 166 -4.77 2.83 -22.54
C MET A 166 -4.45 1.52 -23.27
N LYS A 167 -3.69 0.60 -22.66
CA LYS A 167 -3.36 -0.69 -23.27
C LYS A 167 -4.56 -1.60 -23.45
N ILE A 168 -5.45 -1.66 -22.45
CA ILE A 168 -6.72 -2.39 -22.57
C ILE A 168 -7.58 -1.78 -23.70
N LYS A 169 -7.64 -0.44 -23.78
CA LYS A 169 -8.38 0.28 -24.81
C LYS A 169 -7.83 0.02 -26.22
N GLN A 170 -6.52 -0.05 -26.38
CA GLN A 170 -5.86 -0.33 -27.66
C GLN A 170 -6.07 -1.78 -28.11
N ASN A 171 -5.98 -2.75 -27.19
CA ASN A 171 -6.19 -4.15 -27.52
C ASN A 171 -7.65 -4.49 -27.81
N LEU A 172 -8.60 -3.79 -27.18
CA LEU A 172 -10.02 -4.10 -27.27
C LEU A 172 -10.85 -2.81 -27.40
N SER A 173 -10.93 -2.26 -28.61
CA SER A 173 -11.67 -1.02 -28.90
C SER A 173 -13.16 -1.10 -28.53
N TYR A 174 -13.80 -2.25 -28.73
CA TYR A 174 -15.21 -2.51 -28.41
C TYR A 174 -15.48 -2.76 -26.92
N LEU A 175 -14.44 -2.91 -26.09
CA LEU A 175 -14.59 -3.33 -24.70
C LEU A 175 -15.39 -2.34 -23.87
N LYS A 176 -15.14 -1.05 -24.11
CA LYS A 176 -15.82 0.02 -23.38
C LYS A 176 -17.32 -0.04 -23.59
N GLU A 177 -17.76 -0.25 -24.83
CA GLU A 177 -19.18 -0.35 -25.18
C GLU A 177 -19.79 -1.62 -24.58
N LYS A 178 -19.13 -2.78 -24.75
CA LYS A 178 -19.54 -4.05 -24.16
C LYS A 178 -19.77 -3.93 -22.65
N ILE A 179 -18.80 -3.37 -21.92
CA ILE A 179 -18.91 -3.21 -20.47
C ILE A 179 -20.00 -2.21 -20.09
N ASN A 180 -20.15 -1.10 -20.83
CA ASN A 180 -21.21 -0.14 -20.53
C ASN A 180 -22.61 -0.76 -20.70
N ILE A 181 -22.81 -1.67 -21.69
CA ILE A 181 -24.04 -2.44 -21.84
C ILE A 181 -24.25 -3.36 -20.62
N LEU A 182 -23.20 -4.07 -20.19
CA LEU A 182 -23.28 -4.93 -19.00
C LEU A 182 -23.58 -4.13 -17.72
N ILE A 183 -23.01 -2.92 -17.57
CA ILE A 183 -23.29 -2.02 -16.45
C ILE A 183 -24.77 -1.62 -16.46
N GLN A 184 -25.34 -1.28 -17.62
CA GLN A 184 -26.77 -1.00 -17.76
C GLN A 184 -27.64 -2.21 -17.45
N ALA A 185 -27.16 -3.42 -17.74
CA ALA A 185 -27.81 -4.68 -17.39
C ALA A 185 -27.62 -5.11 -15.92
N GLY A 186 -27.01 -4.27 -15.08
CA GLY A 186 -26.85 -4.51 -13.63
C GLY A 186 -25.48 -5.04 -13.20
N LEU A 187 -24.46 -5.04 -14.08
CA LEU A 187 -23.09 -5.35 -13.67
C LEU A 187 -22.56 -4.26 -12.73
N THR A 188 -22.21 -4.67 -11.51
CA THR A 188 -21.54 -3.81 -10.54
C THR A 188 -20.09 -3.55 -10.96
N VAL A 189 -19.71 -2.28 -11.03
CA VAL A 189 -18.34 -1.83 -11.32
C VAL A 189 -17.87 -0.90 -10.19
N PRO A 190 -16.61 -0.99 -9.74
CA PRO A 190 -16.11 -0.07 -8.74
C PRO A 190 -16.03 1.35 -9.31
N VAL A 191 -16.57 2.32 -8.57
CA VAL A 191 -16.61 3.72 -8.97
C VAL A 191 -15.58 4.51 -8.16
N PHE A 192 -14.70 5.22 -8.86
CA PHE A 192 -13.56 5.89 -8.24
C PHE A 192 -13.97 6.89 -7.15
N SER A 193 -14.95 7.75 -7.43
CA SER A 193 -15.44 8.75 -6.49
C SER A 193 -16.02 8.13 -5.21
N ASN A 194 -16.69 6.98 -5.32
CA ASN A 194 -17.33 6.34 -4.17
C ASN A 194 -16.27 5.83 -3.19
N TYR A 195 -15.26 5.11 -3.70
CA TYR A 195 -14.17 4.62 -2.87
C TYR A 195 -13.28 5.75 -2.35
N GLY A 196 -13.03 6.78 -3.16
CA GLY A 196 -12.28 7.97 -2.71
C GLY A 196 -12.97 8.68 -1.54
N GLN A 197 -14.30 8.81 -1.58
CA GLN A 197 -15.08 9.38 -0.48
C GLN A 197 -15.07 8.49 0.77
N GLN A 198 -15.16 7.16 0.61
CA GLN A 198 -15.07 6.25 1.75
C GLN A 198 -13.71 6.37 2.44
N VAL A 199 -12.61 6.33 1.67
CA VAL A 199 -11.25 6.47 2.21
C VAL A 199 -11.06 7.83 2.88
N SER A 200 -11.50 8.92 2.25
CA SER A 200 -11.34 10.26 2.85
C SER A 200 -12.14 10.46 4.14
N SER A 201 -13.22 9.70 4.32
CA SER A 201 -14.03 9.73 5.55
C SER A 201 -13.43 8.95 6.72
N LEU A 202 -12.42 8.10 6.48
CA LEU A 202 -11.82 7.27 7.53
C LEU A 202 -11.04 8.08 8.56
N ASP A 203 -10.28 9.06 8.10
CA ASP A 203 -9.41 9.87 8.95
C ASP A 203 -9.25 11.27 8.36
N PRO A 204 -9.89 12.30 8.96
CA PRO A 204 -9.80 13.67 8.45
C PRO A 204 -8.40 14.25 8.48
N VAL A 205 -7.49 13.73 9.31
CA VAL A 205 -6.11 14.23 9.39
C VAL A 205 -5.26 13.54 8.33
N LEU A 206 -5.23 12.21 8.34
CA LEU A 206 -4.37 11.41 7.46
C LEU A 206 -4.84 11.38 6.00
N SER A 207 -6.11 11.73 5.76
CA SER A 207 -6.73 11.76 4.42
C SER A 207 -7.02 13.18 3.92
N SER A 208 -6.67 14.22 4.69
CA SER A 208 -6.98 15.63 4.36
C SER A 208 -6.33 16.11 3.06
N LYS A 209 -5.11 15.65 2.79
CA LYS A 209 -4.29 16.15 1.70
C LYS A 209 -3.81 15.01 0.83
N VAL A 210 -3.88 15.26 -0.48
CA VAL A 210 -3.28 14.43 -1.52
C VAL A 210 -1.89 14.95 -1.87
N TYR A 211 -1.00 14.02 -2.20
CA TYR A 211 0.36 14.27 -2.64
C TYR A 211 0.70 13.34 -3.80
N GLY A 212 1.74 13.66 -4.56
CA GLY A 212 2.36 12.68 -5.46
C GLY A 212 2.79 11.42 -4.69
N ILE A 213 2.72 10.25 -5.32
CA ILE A 213 2.86 8.97 -4.63
C ILE A 213 4.17 8.83 -3.86
N ASN A 214 5.28 9.38 -4.39
CA ASN A 214 6.55 9.35 -3.70
C ASN A 214 6.54 10.25 -2.46
N GLU A 215 5.97 11.46 -2.55
CA GLU A 215 5.84 12.35 -1.40
C GLU A 215 4.92 11.75 -0.32
N ALA A 216 3.78 11.18 -0.72
CA ALA A 216 2.87 10.49 0.21
C ALA A 216 3.57 9.33 0.94
N LEU A 217 4.32 8.50 0.20
CA LEU A 217 5.07 7.38 0.77
C LEU A 217 6.17 7.85 1.72
N LYS A 218 6.91 8.90 1.36
CA LYS A 218 7.92 9.52 2.23
C LYS A 218 7.29 9.97 3.55
N LYS A 219 6.19 10.72 3.49
CA LYS A 219 5.50 11.18 4.70
C LYS A 219 4.97 10.04 5.53
N ALA A 220 4.46 8.97 4.91
CA ALA A 220 4.01 7.78 5.62
C ALA A 220 5.18 7.08 6.34
N LEU A 221 6.34 6.94 5.70
CA LEU A 221 7.55 6.39 6.31
C LEU A 221 8.02 7.20 7.52
N GLU A 222 8.09 8.53 7.38
CA GLU A 222 8.44 9.45 8.47
C GLU A 222 7.43 9.37 9.62
N TRP A 223 6.14 9.31 9.31
CA TRP A 223 5.05 9.24 10.29
C TRP A 223 5.08 7.96 11.12
N VAL A 224 5.38 6.82 10.48
CA VAL A 224 5.56 5.53 11.14
C VAL A 224 6.84 5.51 11.95
N GLY A 225 7.96 5.98 11.37
CA GLY A 225 9.26 6.02 12.02
C GLY A 225 9.26 6.87 13.30
N LEU A 226 8.60 8.02 13.27
CA LEU A 226 8.43 8.89 14.44
C LEU A 226 7.65 8.18 15.57
N ARG A 227 6.60 7.42 15.23
CA ARG A 227 5.86 6.66 16.25
C ARG A 227 6.67 5.53 16.85
N LEU A 228 7.42 4.83 16.00
CA LEU A 228 8.34 3.79 16.45
C LEU A 228 9.42 4.35 17.38
N SER A 229 9.96 5.54 17.10
CA SER A 229 10.99 6.13 17.97
C SER A 229 10.45 6.45 19.37
N PHE A 230 9.25 7.03 19.48
CA PHE A 230 8.60 7.27 20.78
C PHE A 230 8.22 5.98 21.52
N ALA A 231 7.80 4.95 20.79
CA ALA A 231 7.46 3.65 21.36
C ALA A 231 8.63 2.96 22.07
N LEU A 232 9.83 3.12 21.50
CA LEU A 232 11.06 2.51 22.00
C LEU A 232 11.65 3.30 23.19
N GLN A 233 11.19 4.54 23.41
CA GLN A 233 11.63 5.41 24.51
C GLN A 233 10.87 5.19 25.83
N LYS A 234 10.34 3.98 26.10
CA LYS A 234 9.73 3.71 27.42
C LYS A 234 10.74 4.09 28.53
N PRO A 235 10.35 4.91 29.52
CA PRO A 235 11.26 5.31 30.57
C PRO A 235 11.76 4.08 31.31
N GLU A 236 13.06 4.04 31.61
CA GLU A 236 13.60 3.12 32.61
C GLU A 236 12.72 3.22 33.85
N GLU A 237 12.20 2.09 34.35
CA GLU A 237 11.56 2.08 35.66
C GLU A 237 12.56 2.69 36.64
N GLU A 238 12.22 3.86 37.22
CA GLU A 238 12.94 4.37 38.37
C GLU A 238 12.92 3.27 39.43
N ASP A 239 14.07 2.65 39.66
CA ASP A 239 14.29 1.69 40.73
C ASP A 239 14.02 2.38 42.07
N LYS A 240 12.77 2.27 42.55
CA LYS A 240 12.31 2.80 43.83
C LYS A 240 13.05 2.20 45.03
N ASN A 241 13.97 1.24 44.83
CA ASN A 241 14.85 0.68 45.86
C ASN A 241 16.27 1.24 45.89
N LYS A 242 16.66 2.20 45.02
CA LYS A 242 17.93 2.90 45.17
C LYS A 242 17.87 3.87 46.34
N ARG A 243 18.27 3.39 47.53
CA ARG A 243 18.51 4.22 48.71
C ARG A 243 19.51 5.32 48.31
N PRO A 244 19.20 6.61 48.56
CA PRO A 244 20.13 7.69 48.25
C PRO A 244 21.46 7.46 48.99
N PRO A 245 22.60 7.83 48.39
CA PRO A 245 23.90 7.65 49.01
C PRO A 245 23.92 8.38 50.36
N ILE A 246 24.36 7.67 51.39
CA ILE A 246 24.52 8.21 52.75
C ILE A 246 25.61 9.28 52.66
N VAL A 247 25.21 10.55 52.76
CA VAL A 247 26.15 11.67 52.86
C VAL A 247 26.80 11.60 54.23
N PRO A 248 28.14 11.52 54.35
CA PRO A 248 28.80 11.57 55.65
C PRO A 248 28.52 12.92 56.28
N SER A 249 27.90 12.92 57.46
CA SER A 249 27.74 14.11 58.29
C SER A 249 29.11 14.67 58.65
N GLY A 250 29.50 15.74 57.97
CA GLY A 250 30.73 16.48 58.24
C GLY A 250 30.75 16.94 59.70
N LYS A 251 31.83 16.62 60.40
CA LYS A 251 32.12 17.16 61.74
C LYS A 251 32.27 18.67 61.62
N ILE A 252 31.41 19.40 62.31
CA ILE A 252 31.60 20.83 62.58
C ILE A 252 32.80 20.92 63.54
N ALA A 253 33.87 21.58 63.10
CA ALA A 253 34.99 22.00 63.94
C ALA A 253 35.05 23.53 63.91
#